data_AF-A0AAD8Z105-F1
#
_entry.id   AF-A0AAD8Z105-F1
#
_cell.length_a   1.000
_cell.length_b   1.000
_cell.length_c   1.000
_cell.angle_alpha   90.00
_cell.angle_beta   90.00
_cell.angle_gamma   90.00
#
_symmetry.space_group_name_H-M   'P 1'
#
loop_
_entity.id
_entity.type
_entity.pdbx_description
1 polymer ?
#
loop_
_entity_poly.entity_id
_entity_poly.type
_entity_poly.pdbx_seq_one_letter_code
_entity_poly.pdbx_strand_id
1 'polypeptide(L)'
;MSLLHPWSLSFLNSAATILASVMNCFHKDSTQNFYKDCLLRMPLLPWSGSIHISTAFKVSTPSSDLIAIRGQPTVLGCEFTSEPDPSLSSLVVTWQRPEDSQVVHSFYYGQDQLERQSLNYWNRTALFVSELKRGNASLRIEGVRSKDTGMYLCLVSNMKGTGRAQVRLVYGAFYTEPRLSISASPHGVTVQYESEGFPKPEVQWVGAEDQNLSHHTELTNDSDMAGGLYHLKSIYEAHTYPLSVTFTLKNRLLNQDLQKSLNLRYEGSELVAFTMLGTGTELVAFTMPGTGTELVAFTMPGTGMELVAFTMPGTGTELVAFTMPGTGTELVAFTMPGTGTELVAFTMPGTGTELVAFTMPGTGTELVAFTMPGTGTELAAFTMPGTGTELAASSMQEGGTGWKSSDAVTSAHS
;
A
#
# COMPACT_ATOMS: atom_id res chain seq x y z
N MET A 1 -55.49 -61.01 -27.52
CA MET A 1 -54.53 -62.04 -27.08
C MET A 1 -53.15 -61.41 -27.18
N SER A 2 -52.63 -60.83 -26.07
CA SER A 2 -51.68 -61.48 -25.13
C SER A 2 -50.27 -61.54 -25.75
N LEU A 3 -49.17 -61.01 -25.19
CA LEU A 3 -48.79 -60.64 -23.82
C LEU A 3 -47.70 -59.55 -23.82
N LEU A 4 -47.72 -58.71 -22.79
CA LEU A 4 -46.59 -57.93 -22.29
C LEU A 4 -45.50 -58.86 -21.73
N HIS A 5 -44.23 -58.62 -22.06
CA HIS A 5 -43.08 -59.30 -21.44
C HIS A 5 -42.36 -58.37 -20.45
N PRO A 6 -41.80 -58.92 -19.35
CA PRO A 6 -41.81 -58.29 -18.04
C PRO A 6 -40.36 -58.03 -17.59
N TRP A 7 -39.75 -56.97 -18.12
CA TRP A 7 -38.41 -56.53 -17.68
C TRP A 7 -38.39 -55.06 -17.24
N SER A 8 -39.53 -54.35 -17.35
CA SER A 8 -39.66 -52.94 -16.96
C SER A 8 -40.26 -52.73 -15.56
N LEU A 9 -40.84 -53.75 -14.93
CA LEU A 9 -41.47 -53.64 -13.60
C LEU A 9 -40.62 -54.21 -12.45
N SER A 10 -39.65 -55.08 -12.73
CA SER A 10 -38.75 -55.65 -11.71
C SER A 10 -37.67 -54.67 -11.24
N PHE A 11 -37.12 -53.85 -12.14
CA PHE A 11 -36.12 -52.83 -11.77
C PHE A 11 -36.71 -51.67 -10.95
N LEU A 12 -37.93 -51.24 -11.29
CA LEU A 12 -38.66 -50.22 -10.51
C LEU A 12 -39.09 -50.76 -9.15
N ASN A 13 -39.52 -52.03 -9.04
CA ASN A 13 -39.84 -52.64 -7.75
C ASN A 13 -38.59 -52.85 -6.87
N SER A 14 -37.44 -53.26 -7.42
CA SER A 14 -36.21 -53.43 -6.63
C SER A 14 -35.65 -52.11 -6.11
N ALA A 15 -35.65 -51.05 -6.94
CA ALA A 15 -35.24 -49.71 -6.51
C ALA A 15 -36.23 -49.10 -5.50
N ALA A 16 -37.54 -49.31 -5.68
CA ALA A 16 -38.57 -48.87 -4.74
C ALA A 16 -38.50 -49.63 -3.40
N THR A 17 -38.12 -50.91 -3.39
CA THR A 17 -37.94 -51.68 -2.15
C THR A 17 -36.69 -51.25 -1.39
N ILE A 18 -35.60 -50.91 -2.09
CA ILE A 18 -34.37 -50.38 -1.48
C ILE A 18 -34.59 -48.96 -0.95
N LEU A 19 -35.27 -48.09 -1.71
CA LEU A 19 -35.67 -46.76 -1.25
C LEU A 19 -36.67 -46.84 -0.08
N ALA A 20 -37.61 -47.80 -0.07
CA ALA A 20 -38.52 -48.00 1.06
C ALA A 20 -37.82 -48.54 2.31
N SER A 21 -36.82 -49.42 2.16
CA SER A 21 -35.99 -49.89 3.28
C SER A 21 -35.08 -48.79 3.83
N VAL A 22 -34.59 -47.88 3.00
CA VAL A 22 -33.78 -46.72 3.43
C VAL A 22 -34.66 -45.59 4.01
N MET A 23 -35.86 -45.36 3.46
CA MET A 23 -36.81 -44.36 3.96
C MET A 23 -37.47 -44.76 5.29
N ASN A 24 -37.67 -46.06 5.57
CA ASN A 24 -38.17 -46.51 6.88
C ASN A 24 -37.15 -46.37 8.03
N CYS A 25 -35.90 -45.98 7.75
CA CYS A 25 -34.92 -45.60 8.78
C CYS A 25 -35.01 -44.12 9.18
N PHE A 26 -35.76 -43.28 8.45
CA PHE A 26 -35.83 -41.84 8.69
C PHE A 26 -37.27 -41.37 8.96
N HIS A 27 -37.91 -41.94 9.98
CA HIS A 27 -39.00 -41.21 10.62
C HIS A 27 -39.09 -41.42 12.13
N LYS A 28 -39.06 -40.28 12.83
CA LYS A 28 -39.36 -39.99 14.24
C LYS A 28 -38.24 -40.14 15.30
N ASP A 29 -37.77 -38.94 15.71
CA ASP A 29 -37.23 -38.51 17.00
C ASP A 29 -36.16 -39.31 17.75
N SER A 30 -35.02 -38.62 17.94
CA SER A 30 -34.27 -38.49 19.19
C SER A 30 -34.10 -39.75 20.06
N THR A 31 -32.98 -40.48 19.87
CA THR A 31 -32.01 -40.84 20.92
C THR A 31 -30.87 -41.70 20.36
N GLN A 32 -29.63 -41.42 20.78
CA GLN A 32 -28.43 -42.19 20.44
C GLN A 32 -28.55 -43.63 20.98
N ASN A 33 -28.78 -44.63 20.11
CA ASN A 33 -28.20 -46.00 20.24
C ASN A 33 -28.58 -47.01 19.13
N PHE A 34 -29.25 -46.61 18.03
CA PHE A 34 -29.71 -47.57 17.01
C PHE A 34 -28.79 -47.75 15.78
N TYR A 35 -27.50 -47.42 15.87
CA TYR A 35 -26.58 -47.50 14.72
C TYR A 35 -26.01 -48.90 14.42
N LYS A 36 -26.21 -49.90 15.28
CA LYS A 36 -25.51 -51.20 15.15
C LYS A 36 -26.32 -52.39 14.64
N ASP A 37 -27.65 -52.32 14.55
CA ASP A 37 -28.47 -53.52 14.25
C ASP A 37 -29.11 -53.57 12.85
N CYS A 38 -28.88 -52.59 11.97
CA CYS A 38 -29.45 -52.61 10.62
C CYS A 38 -28.56 -53.30 9.55
N LEU A 39 -27.35 -53.76 9.90
CA LEU A 39 -26.37 -54.29 8.95
C LEU A 39 -26.35 -55.82 8.79
N LEU A 40 -27.20 -56.58 9.47
CA LEU A 40 -27.03 -58.04 9.58
C LEU A 40 -28.00 -58.94 8.80
N ARG A 41 -28.86 -58.40 7.91
CA ARG A 41 -29.76 -59.22 7.08
C ARG A 41 -29.94 -58.70 5.64
N MET A 42 -28.87 -58.65 4.86
CA MET A 42 -28.98 -58.63 3.39
C MET A 42 -28.23 -59.82 2.77
N PRO A 43 -28.88 -60.61 1.90
CA PRO A 43 -28.19 -61.68 1.18
C PRO A 43 -27.18 -61.07 0.21
N LEU A 44 -25.94 -61.53 0.28
CA LEU A 44 -24.84 -61.16 -0.61
C LEU A 44 -25.13 -61.72 -2.02
N LEU A 45 -25.64 -60.89 -2.92
CA LEU A 45 -25.61 -61.17 -4.36
C LEU A 45 -24.27 -60.68 -4.93
N PRO A 46 -23.55 -61.47 -5.74
CA PRO A 46 -22.29 -61.05 -6.33
C PRO A 46 -22.60 -60.13 -7.51
N TRP A 47 -22.77 -58.84 -7.24
CA TRP A 47 -22.82 -57.83 -8.29
C TRP A 47 -21.41 -57.29 -8.52
N SER A 48 -20.71 -57.85 -9.51
CA SER A 48 -19.54 -57.24 -10.12
C SER A 48 -19.97 -56.15 -11.11
N GLY A 49 -20.69 -55.15 -10.62
CA GLY A 49 -20.97 -53.92 -11.33
C GLY A 49 -20.25 -52.79 -10.61
N SER A 50 -19.26 -52.19 -11.26
CA SER A 50 -18.62 -50.98 -10.74
C SER A 50 -19.70 -49.89 -10.61
N ILE A 51 -20.04 -49.52 -9.37
CA ILE A 51 -20.87 -48.34 -9.12
C ILE A 51 -20.03 -47.13 -9.50
N HIS A 52 -20.22 -46.61 -10.72
CA HIS A 52 -19.70 -45.30 -11.10
C HIS A 52 -20.51 -44.24 -10.36
N ILE A 53 -19.99 -43.77 -9.23
CA ILE A 53 -20.49 -42.56 -8.58
C ILE A 53 -20.14 -41.41 -9.53
N SER A 54 -21.10 -40.92 -10.32
CA SER A 54 -20.87 -39.71 -11.09
C SER A 54 -20.70 -38.55 -10.12
N THR A 55 -19.54 -37.92 -10.11
CA THR A 55 -19.32 -36.71 -9.33
C THR A 55 -20.32 -35.65 -9.76
N ALA A 56 -21.10 -35.12 -8.81
CA ALA A 56 -22.03 -34.03 -9.08
C ALA A 56 -21.28 -32.81 -9.63
N PHE A 57 -21.88 -32.11 -10.60
CA PHE A 57 -21.31 -30.87 -11.11
C PHE A 57 -21.24 -29.83 -10.00
N LYS A 58 -20.06 -29.28 -9.75
CA LYS A 58 -19.81 -28.28 -8.72
C LYS A 58 -19.00 -27.13 -9.30
N VAL A 59 -19.28 -25.93 -8.80
CA VAL A 59 -18.46 -24.72 -9.01
C VAL A 59 -18.08 -24.21 -7.63
N SER A 60 -16.82 -23.84 -7.45
CA SER A 60 -16.29 -23.35 -6.18
C SER A 60 -15.26 -22.25 -6.40
N THR A 61 -15.09 -21.40 -5.40
CA THR A 61 -14.02 -20.40 -5.34
C THR A 61 -13.00 -20.86 -4.29
N PRO A 62 -11.68 -20.80 -4.57
CA PRO A 62 -10.64 -21.14 -3.59
C PRO A 62 -10.65 -20.25 -2.36
N SER A 63 -11.10 -19.00 -2.52
CA SER A 63 -11.18 -18.01 -1.45
C SER A 63 -12.49 -17.22 -1.59
N SER A 64 -13.19 -17.03 -0.47
CA SER A 64 -14.42 -16.24 -0.43
C SER A 64 -14.15 -14.74 -0.49
N ASP A 65 -13.00 -14.30 0.02
CA ASP A 65 -12.53 -12.93 0.02
C ASP A 65 -11.17 -12.84 -0.66
N LEU A 66 -11.02 -11.84 -1.53
CA LEU A 66 -9.77 -11.54 -2.21
C LEU A 66 -9.43 -10.08 -2.01
N ILE A 67 -8.23 -9.81 -1.51
CA ILE A 67 -7.70 -8.46 -1.42
C ILE A 67 -7.04 -8.13 -2.76
N ALA A 68 -7.44 -7.02 -3.37
CA ALA A 68 -6.89 -6.53 -4.61
C ALA A 68 -6.23 -5.17 -4.39
N ILE A 69 -4.98 -5.07 -4.81
CA ILE A 69 -4.16 -3.87 -4.63
C ILE A 69 -4.39 -2.91 -5.79
N ARG A 70 -4.57 -1.62 -5.50
CA ARG A 70 -4.74 -0.54 -6.48
C ARG A 70 -3.76 -0.66 -7.65
N GLY A 71 -4.29 -0.64 -8.86
CA GLY A 71 -3.51 -0.64 -10.11
C GLY A 71 -2.86 -1.99 -10.46
N GLN A 72 -2.81 -2.96 -9.54
CA GLN A 72 -2.25 -4.28 -9.81
C GLN A 72 -3.29 -5.19 -10.47
N PRO A 73 -2.85 -6.16 -11.30
CA PRO A 73 -3.73 -7.23 -11.75
C PRO A 73 -4.15 -8.11 -10.57
N THR A 74 -5.38 -8.61 -10.61
CA THR A 74 -5.88 -9.58 -9.63
C THR A 74 -6.61 -10.73 -10.31
N VAL A 75 -6.68 -11.88 -9.66
CA VAL A 75 -7.32 -13.09 -10.22
C VAL A 75 -8.45 -13.54 -9.29
N LEU A 76 -9.67 -13.47 -9.79
CA LEU A 76 -10.85 -14.03 -9.16
C LEU A 76 -10.88 -15.55 -9.42
N GLY A 77 -10.62 -16.33 -8.39
CA GLY A 77 -10.58 -17.79 -8.50
C GLY A 77 -11.96 -18.40 -8.74
N CYS A 78 -12.10 -19.26 -9.75
CA CYS A 78 -13.28 -20.08 -9.96
C CYS A 78 -12.90 -21.43 -10.56
N GLU A 79 -13.25 -22.50 -9.86
CA GLU A 79 -12.98 -23.88 -10.23
C GLU A 79 -14.29 -24.64 -10.41
N PHE A 80 -14.33 -25.57 -11.36
CA PHE A 80 -15.52 -26.35 -11.67
C PHE A 80 -15.18 -27.79 -12.04
N THR A 81 -16.17 -28.68 -11.91
CA THR A 81 -16.06 -30.07 -12.37
C THR A 81 -15.92 -30.10 -13.90
N SER A 82 -14.69 -30.30 -14.39
CA SER A 82 -14.37 -30.39 -15.81
C SER A 82 -14.77 -31.73 -16.41
N GLU A 83 -14.93 -31.74 -17.73
CA GLU A 83 -15.17 -32.93 -18.52
C GLU A 83 -14.21 -32.96 -19.72
N PRO A 84 -13.94 -34.14 -20.31
CA PRO A 84 -13.16 -34.26 -21.53
C PRO A 84 -13.90 -33.64 -22.74
N ASP A 85 -13.81 -32.32 -22.89
CA ASP A 85 -14.27 -31.57 -24.08
C ASP A 85 -13.09 -30.75 -24.63
N PRO A 86 -12.38 -31.24 -25.66
CA PRO A 86 -11.26 -30.52 -26.24
C PRO A 86 -11.68 -29.23 -26.97
N SER A 87 -12.96 -29.09 -27.32
CA SER A 87 -13.52 -27.98 -28.11
C SER A 87 -14.05 -26.82 -27.27
N LEU A 88 -14.38 -27.09 -26.00
CA LEU A 88 -15.07 -26.14 -25.09
C LEU A 88 -16.41 -25.62 -25.66
N SER A 89 -16.98 -26.28 -26.67
CA SER A 89 -18.20 -25.82 -27.36
C SER A 89 -19.43 -25.85 -26.46
N SER A 90 -19.46 -26.80 -25.52
CA SER A 90 -20.51 -26.94 -24.52
C SER A 90 -20.31 -26.08 -23.28
N LEU A 91 -19.14 -25.46 -23.12
CA LEU A 91 -18.78 -24.68 -21.95
C LEU A 91 -19.29 -23.24 -22.07
N VAL A 92 -20.01 -22.80 -21.04
CA VAL A 92 -20.42 -21.42 -20.85
C VAL A 92 -19.87 -20.95 -19.51
N VAL A 93 -19.10 -19.85 -19.53
CA VAL A 93 -18.60 -19.17 -18.35
C VAL A 93 -19.09 -17.72 -18.38
N THR A 94 -19.73 -17.28 -17.32
CA THR A 94 -20.12 -15.88 -17.15
C THR A 94 -19.69 -15.39 -15.78
N TRP A 95 -18.92 -14.31 -15.78
CA TRP A 95 -18.65 -13.50 -14.61
C TRP A 95 -19.56 -12.28 -14.62
N GLN A 96 -20.28 -12.08 -13.52
CA GLN A 96 -21.16 -10.93 -13.36
C GLN A 96 -21.12 -10.39 -11.94
N ARG A 97 -21.44 -9.11 -11.78
CA ARG A 97 -21.72 -8.52 -10.47
C ARG A 97 -23.20 -8.70 -10.15
N PRO A 98 -23.55 -9.32 -9.02
CA PRO A 98 -24.95 -9.52 -8.66
C PRO A 98 -25.64 -8.23 -8.20
N GLU A 99 -24.89 -7.24 -7.70
CA GLU A 99 -25.42 -6.01 -7.10
C GLU A 99 -26.05 -5.06 -8.14
N ASP A 100 -25.38 -4.87 -9.27
CA ASP A 100 -25.76 -3.93 -10.34
C ASP A 100 -26.01 -4.63 -11.68
N SER A 101 -26.00 -5.98 -11.68
CA SER A 101 -26.17 -6.82 -12.87
C SER A 101 -25.17 -6.53 -14.00
N GLN A 102 -23.99 -5.96 -13.68
CA GLN A 102 -22.96 -5.74 -14.69
C GLN A 102 -22.33 -7.05 -15.15
N VAL A 103 -22.31 -7.25 -16.47
CA VAL A 103 -21.56 -8.35 -17.09
C VAL A 103 -20.09 -7.98 -17.08
N VAL A 104 -19.29 -8.78 -16.37
CA VAL A 104 -17.85 -8.57 -16.20
C VAL A 104 -17.10 -9.25 -17.33
N HIS A 105 -17.45 -10.50 -17.65
CA HIS A 105 -16.83 -11.27 -18.73
C HIS A 105 -17.71 -12.47 -19.11
N SER A 106 -17.73 -12.84 -20.39
CA SER A 106 -18.47 -14.01 -20.87
C SER A 106 -17.65 -14.80 -21.88
N PHE A 107 -17.74 -16.12 -21.81
CA PHE A 107 -17.10 -17.06 -22.73
C PHE A 107 -18.11 -18.15 -23.09
N TYR A 108 -18.35 -18.32 -24.40
CA TYR A 108 -19.18 -19.40 -24.94
C TYR A 108 -18.90 -19.58 -26.43
N TYR A 109 -19.23 -20.76 -26.96
CA TYR A 109 -18.85 -21.20 -28.32
C TYR A 109 -17.33 -21.20 -28.55
N GLY A 110 -16.55 -21.48 -27.49
CA GLY A 110 -15.09 -21.60 -27.57
C GLY A 110 -14.34 -20.26 -27.69
N GLN A 111 -14.99 -19.12 -27.42
CA GLN A 111 -14.38 -17.79 -27.53
C GLN A 111 -14.97 -16.79 -26.53
N ASP A 112 -14.26 -15.70 -26.29
CA ASP A 112 -14.71 -14.57 -25.47
C ASP A 112 -15.83 -13.80 -26.16
N GLN A 113 -16.79 -13.32 -25.37
CA GLN A 113 -18.04 -12.72 -25.83
C GLN A 113 -18.21 -11.35 -25.18
N LEU A 114 -17.45 -10.38 -25.69
CA LEU A 114 -17.25 -9.08 -25.06
C LEU A 114 -18.27 -8.01 -25.46
N GLU A 115 -19.17 -8.29 -26.40
CA GLU A 115 -20.15 -7.32 -26.92
C GLU A 115 -21.05 -6.72 -25.82
N ARG A 116 -21.43 -7.55 -24.83
CA ARG A 116 -22.28 -7.13 -23.70
C ARG A 116 -21.50 -6.79 -22.43
N GLN A 117 -20.17 -6.75 -22.51
CA GLN A 117 -19.34 -6.43 -21.37
C GLN A 117 -19.60 -4.99 -20.91
N SER A 118 -19.74 -4.80 -19.60
CA SER A 118 -19.85 -3.46 -19.02
C SER A 118 -18.59 -2.64 -19.33
N LEU A 119 -18.77 -1.37 -19.70
CA LEU A 119 -17.69 -0.44 -20.04
C LEU A 119 -16.64 -0.31 -18.92
N ASN A 120 -17.01 -0.59 -17.66
CA ASN A 120 -16.07 -0.58 -16.54
C ASN A 120 -14.99 -1.68 -16.62
N TYR A 121 -15.24 -2.74 -17.38
CA TYR A 121 -14.39 -3.92 -17.50
C TYR A 121 -13.78 -4.09 -18.90
N TRP A 122 -14.16 -3.22 -19.84
CA TRP A 122 -13.65 -3.22 -21.21
C TRP A 122 -12.12 -3.19 -21.24
N ASN A 123 -11.53 -4.14 -21.97
CA ASN A 123 -10.08 -4.29 -22.13
C ASN A 123 -9.30 -4.45 -20.80
N ARG A 124 -9.98 -4.88 -19.74
CA ARG A 124 -9.38 -5.10 -18.42
C ARG A 124 -9.50 -6.53 -17.94
N THR A 125 -10.24 -7.40 -18.63
CA THR A 125 -10.52 -8.74 -18.13
C THR A 125 -10.07 -9.82 -19.10
N ALA A 126 -9.57 -10.93 -18.58
CA ALA A 126 -9.25 -12.11 -19.38
C ALA A 126 -9.49 -13.40 -18.59
N LEU A 127 -9.97 -14.43 -19.26
CA LEU A 127 -9.97 -15.80 -18.74
C LEU A 127 -8.65 -16.50 -19.11
N PHE A 128 -8.26 -17.48 -18.31
CA PHE A 128 -7.16 -18.38 -18.63
C PHE A 128 -7.67 -19.50 -19.56
N VAL A 129 -7.85 -19.19 -20.85
CA VAL A 129 -8.48 -20.10 -21.83
C VAL A 129 -7.83 -21.49 -21.87
N SER A 130 -6.51 -21.58 -21.68
CA SER A 130 -5.78 -22.86 -21.61
C SER A 130 -6.17 -23.74 -20.42
N GLU A 131 -6.61 -23.13 -19.31
CA GLU A 131 -6.95 -23.81 -18.06
C GLU A 131 -8.43 -24.18 -17.96
N LEU A 132 -9.28 -23.67 -18.86
CA LEU A 132 -10.72 -24.01 -18.90
C LEU A 132 -10.94 -25.53 -19.05
N LYS A 133 -10.12 -26.20 -19.86
CA LYS A 133 -10.15 -27.66 -20.05
C LYS A 133 -9.85 -28.44 -18.77
N ARG A 134 -9.13 -27.82 -17.84
CA ARG A 134 -8.75 -28.40 -16.54
C ARG A 134 -9.73 -28.05 -15.44
N GLY A 135 -10.80 -27.31 -15.74
CA GLY A 135 -11.82 -26.92 -14.76
C GLY A 135 -11.53 -25.59 -14.08
N ASN A 136 -10.71 -24.73 -14.66
CA ASN A 136 -10.39 -23.43 -14.08
C ASN A 136 -10.97 -22.30 -14.95
N ALA A 137 -11.99 -21.63 -14.42
CA ALA A 137 -12.69 -20.50 -15.00
C ALA A 137 -12.33 -19.16 -14.32
N SER A 138 -11.12 -19.09 -13.74
CA SER A 138 -10.67 -17.90 -13.03
C SER A 138 -10.54 -16.70 -13.96
N LEU A 139 -10.89 -15.52 -13.45
CA LEU A 139 -10.89 -14.27 -14.19
C LEU A 139 -9.78 -13.36 -13.70
N ARG A 140 -8.92 -12.92 -14.62
CA ARG A 140 -7.95 -11.86 -14.36
C ARG A 140 -8.60 -10.50 -14.64
N ILE A 141 -8.44 -9.56 -13.71
CA ILE A 141 -8.83 -8.14 -13.87
C ILE A 141 -7.56 -7.29 -13.77
N GLU A 142 -7.31 -6.47 -14.79
CA GLU A 142 -6.18 -5.54 -14.91
C GLU A 142 -6.48 -4.18 -14.27
N GLY A 143 -5.45 -3.58 -13.67
CA GLY A 143 -5.50 -2.21 -13.18
C GLY A 143 -6.64 -1.97 -12.21
N VAL A 144 -6.72 -2.73 -11.10
CA VAL A 144 -7.86 -2.69 -10.16
C VAL A 144 -8.10 -1.29 -9.59
N ARG A 145 -9.37 -0.88 -9.52
CA ARG A 145 -9.86 0.42 -9.03
C ARG A 145 -10.81 0.22 -7.86
N SER A 146 -11.04 1.27 -7.08
CA SER A 146 -11.98 1.25 -5.93
C SER A 146 -13.39 0.82 -6.32
N LYS A 147 -13.88 1.23 -7.49
CA LYS A 147 -15.20 0.85 -8.03
C LYS A 147 -15.35 -0.64 -8.34
N ASP A 148 -14.25 -1.37 -8.48
CA ASP A 148 -14.30 -2.80 -8.73
C ASP A 148 -14.59 -3.60 -7.44
N THR A 149 -14.58 -2.98 -6.26
CA THR A 149 -14.87 -3.67 -5.00
C THR A 149 -16.31 -4.18 -4.96
N GLY A 150 -16.54 -5.31 -4.30
CA GLY A 150 -17.88 -5.89 -4.13
C GLY A 150 -17.94 -7.37 -4.51
N MET A 151 -19.15 -7.89 -4.62
CA MET A 151 -19.37 -9.30 -4.94
C MET A 151 -19.24 -9.59 -6.44
N TYR A 152 -18.64 -10.73 -6.77
CA TYR A 152 -18.58 -11.29 -8.10
C TYR A 152 -19.16 -12.70 -8.09
N LEU A 153 -19.91 -13.03 -9.14
CA LEU A 153 -20.55 -14.32 -9.33
C LEU A 153 -19.98 -14.98 -10.59
N CYS A 154 -19.33 -16.13 -10.40
CA CYS A 154 -18.94 -17.03 -11.46
C CYS A 154 -20.09 -18.00 -11.72
N LEU A 155 -20.65 -18.01 -12.92
CA LEU A 155 -21.61 -19.02 -13.39
C LEU A 155 -20.93 -19.88 -14.45
N VAL A 156 -20.96 -21.19 -14.26
CA VAL A 156 -20.40 -22.15 -15.21
C VAL A 156 -21.46 -23.17 -15.58
N SER A 157 -21.59 -23.46 -16.88
CA SER A 157 -22.47 -24.50 -17.40
C SER A 157 -21.71 -25.36 -18.41
N ASN A 158 -21.87 -26.67 -18.33
CA ASN A 158 -21.40 -27.64 -19.31
C ASN A 158 -22.40 -28.81 -19.40
N MET A 159 -22.04 -29.88 -20.13
CA MET A 159 -22.92 -31.05 -20.28
C MET A 159 -23.26 -31.80 -18.98
N LYS A 160 -22.48 -31.63 -17.90
CA LYS A 160 -22.78 -32.23 -16.58
C LYS A 160 -23.78 -31.42 -15.79
N GLY A 161 -23.90 -30.13 -16.06
CA GLY A 161 -24.86 -29.26 -15.41
C GLY A 161 -24.39 -27.82 -15.31
N THR A 162 -25.08 -27.09 -14.45
CA THR A 162 -24.85 -25.67 -14.20
C THR A 162 -24.63 -25.44 -12.71
N GLY A 163 -23.72 -24.54 -12.39
CA GLY A 163 -23.34 -24.24 -11.02
C GLY A 163 -22.80 -22.82 -10.93
N ARG A 164 -22.60 -22.35 -9.70
CA ARG A 164 -22.16 -20.99 -9.44
C ARG A 164 -21.32 -20.92 -8.17
N ALA A 165 -20.41 -19.96 -8.14
CA ALA A 165 -19.64 -19.62 -6.94
C ALA A 165 -19.46 -18.11 -6.85
N GLN A 166 -19.28 -17.62 -5.62
CA GLN A 166 -19.12 -16.20 -5.34
C GLN A 166 -17.76 -15.92 -4.70
N VAL A 167 -17.22 -14.75 -5.01
CA VAL A 167 -16.03 -14.19 -4.39
C VAL A 167 -16.25 -12.70 -4.17
N ARG A 168 -15.82 -12.21 -3.01
CA ARG A 168 -15.83 -10.79 -2.67
C ARG A 168 -14.46 -10.20 -2.97
N LEU A 169 -14.41 -9.17 -3.80
CA LEU A 169 -13.20 -8.40 -4.03
C LEU A 169 -13.16 -7.19 -3.09
N VAL A 170 -12.12 -7.13 -2.27
CA VAL A 170 -11.84 -6.05 -1.33
C VAL A 170 -10.70 -5.20 -1.87
N TYR A 171 -10.97 -3.93 -2.13
CA TYR A 171 -9.98 -2.99 -2.63
C TYR A 171 -9.09 -2.45 -1.52
N GLY A 172 -7.78 -2.39 -1.76
CA GLY A 172 -6.80 -1.77 -0.87
C GLY A 172 -5.74 -0.98 -1.65
N ALA A 173 -5.21 0.07 -1.03
CA ALA A 173 -4.06 0.82 -1.53
C ALA A 173 -3.07 1.05 -0.39
N PHE A 174 -1.79 0.75 -0.61
CA PHE A 174 -0.74 1.09 0.34
C PHE A 174 -0.72 2.60 0.58
N TYR A 175 -0.45 2.99 1.81
CA TYR A 175 -0.16 4.38 2.13
C TYR A 175 1.20 4.75 1.55
N THR A 176 1.28 5.93 0.95
CA THR A 176 2.55 6.51 0.50
C THR A 176 3.45 6.78 1.69
N GLU A 177 4.75 6.87 1.43
CA GLU A 177 5.72 7.27 2.44
C GLU A 177 5.30 8.62 3.06
N PRO A 178 5.22 8.76 4.39
CA PRO A 178 4.64 9.96 5.00
C PRO A 178 5.53 11.18 4.77
N ARG A 179 4.96 12.20 4.14
CA ARG A 179 5.59 13.49 3.86
C ARG A 179 5.53 14.35 5.12
N LEU A 180 6.68 14.84 5.56
CA LEU A 180 6.78 15.59 6.80
C LEU A 180 6.86 17.09 6.54
N SER A 181 6.23 17.88 7.41
CA SER A 181 6.41 19.33 7.49
C SER A 181 6.58 19.74 8.95
N ILE A 182 7.55 20.61 9.22
CA ILE A 182 7.86 21.09 10.57
C ILE A 182 7.94 22.61 10.57
N SER A 183 7.18 23.21 11.48
CA SER A 183 7.27 24.64 11.79
C SER A 183 7.54 24.83 13.26
N ALA A 184 8.69 25.40 13.58
CA ALA A 184 9.04 25.83 14.93
C ALA A 184 8.61 27.29 15.16
N SER A 185 8.09 27.56 16.36
CA SER A 185 7.70 28.89 16.79
C SER A 185 8.13 29.11 18.26
N PRO A 186 8.15 30.36 18.75
CA PRO A 186 8.42 30.62 20.17
C PRO A 186 7.41 29.96 21.14
N HIS A 187 6.26 29.50 20.64
CA HIS A 187 5.18 28.91 21.44
C HIS A 187 5.11 27.38 21.30
N GLY A 188 6.04 26.77 20.56
CA GLY A 188 6.09 25.33 20.33
C GLY A 188 6.45 24.95 18.90
N VAL A 189 6.60 23.65 18.67
CA VAL A 189 6.83 23.07 17.35
C VAL A 189 5.60 22.30 16.89
N THR A 190 5.20 22.55 15.65
CA THR A 190 4.17 21.78 14.96
C THR A 190 4.85 20.77 14.04
N VAL A 191 4.51 19.50 14.21
CA VAL A 191 4.96 18.38 13.37
C VAL A 191 3.75 17.86 12.60
N GLN A 192 3.84 17.84 11.29
CA GLN A 192 2.75 17.42 10.41
C GLN A 192 3.21 16.31 9.47
N TYR A 193 2.47 15.20 9.43
CA TYR A 193 2.63 14.15 8.43
C TYR A 193 1.44 14.11 7.47
N GLU A 194 1.74 13.96 6.18
CA GLU A 194 0.76 13.74 5.13
C GLU A 194 1.03 12.43 4.38
N SER A 195 0.00 11.66 4.07
CA SER A 195 0.11 10.39 3.34
C SER A 195 -1.20 10.05 2.64
N GLU A 196 -1.14 9.27 1.57
CA GLU A 196 -2.33 8.88 0.80
C GLU A 196 -2.46 7.36 0.68
N GLY A 197 -3.64 6.82 0.96
CA GLY A 197 -3.86 5.37 0.92
C GLY A 197 -5.32 4.94 1.11
N PHE A 198 -5.56 3.63 1.20
CA PHE A 198 -6.90 3.07 1.44
C PHE A 198 -6.82 1.67 2.07
N PRO A 199 -7.69 1.31 3.04
CA PRO A 199 -8.81 2.06 3.61
C PRO A 199 -8.34 3.06 4.68
N LYS A 200 -9.27 3.63 5.46
CA LYS A 200 -8.96 4.50 6.61
C LYS A 200 -7.88 3.86 7.49
N PRO A 201 -6.79 4.57 7.84
CA PRO A 201 -5.68 3.99 8.60
C PRO A 201 -5.91 4.11 10.11
N GLU A 202 -5.13 3.35 10.87
CA GLU A 202 -4.92 3.62 12.29
C GLU A 202 -3.70 4.53 12.43
N VAL A 203 -3.85 5.64 13.16
CA VAL A 203 -2.78 6.63 13.38
C VAL A 203 -2.54 6.77 14.86
N GLN A 204 -1.27 6.73 15.26
CA GLN A 204 -0.84 6.89 16.65
C GLN A 204 0.42 7.76 16.72
N TRP A 205 0.47 8.60 17.75
CA TRP A 205 1.65 9.37 18.12
C TRP A 205 2.06 8.93 19.51
N VAL A 206 3.30 8.48 19.64
CA VAL A 206 3.83 7.88 20.88
C VAL A 206 5.06 8.67 21.32
N GLY A 207 5.13 9.03 22.60
CA GLY A 207 6.30 9.69 23.20
C GLY A 207 7.42 8.71 23.57
N ALA A 208 8.52 9.22 24.11
CA ALA A 208 9.67 8.41 24.52
C ALA A 208 9.39 7.35 25.61
N GLU A 209 8.34 7.52 26.42
CA GLU A 209 7.94 6.59 27.49
C GLU A 209 6.73 5.74 27.07
N ASP A 210 6.55 5.54 25.76
CA ASP A 210 5.43 4.80 25.17
C ASP A 210 4.04 5.39 25.52
N GLN A 211 3.99 6.67 25.95
CA GLN A 211 2.71 7.33 26.20
C GLN A 211 2.04 7.77 24.90
N ASN A 212 0.73 7.55 24.78
CA ASN A 212 -0.06 8.07 23.67
C ASN A 212 -0.20 9.59 23.77
N LEU A 213 0.21 10.29 22.73
CA LEU A 213 0.19 11.74 22.65
C LEU A 213 -1.13 12.23 22.02
N SER A 214 -1.65 13.33 22.55
CA SER A 214 -2.77 14.04 21.95
C SER A 214 -2.33 14.61 20.60
N HIS A 215 -3.12 14.37 19.57
CA HIS A 215 -2.81 14.76 18.21
C HIS A 215 -4.10 15.06 17.47
N HIS A 216 -4.00 15.84 16.39
CA HIS A 216 -5.10 16.13 15.49
C HIS A 216 -4.92 15.35 14.21
N THR A 217 -5.97 14.67 13.74
CA THR A 217 -5.92 13.92 12.47
C THR A 217 -7.11 14.31 11.61
N GLU A 218 -6.81 14.80 10.42
CA GLU A 218 -7.76 15.11 9.36
C GLU A 218 -7.66 14.03 8.29
N LEU A 219 -8.81 13.52 7.88
CA LEU A 219 -8.93 12.55 6.78
C LEU A 219 -9.92 13.12 5.79
N THR A 220 -9.42 13.52 4.63
CA THR A 220 -10.25 13.89 3.49
C THR A 220 -10.31 12.69 2.55
N ASN A 221 -11.53 12.37 2.09
CA ASN A 221 -11.74 11.40 1.03
C ASN A 221 -12.32 12.20 -0.12
N ASP A 222 -11.47 12.56 -1.07
CA ASP A 222 -11.93 13.21 -2.28
C ASP A 222 -12.26 12.11 -3.31
N SER A 223 -13.55 11.82 -3.44
CA SER A 223 -14.07 10.86 -4.43
C SER A 223 -13.72 11.27 -5.86
N ASP A 224 -13.36 12.54 -6.08
CA ASP A 224 -13.26 13.12 -7.42
C ASP A 224 -11.81 13.28 -7.93
N MET A 225 -10.78 13.34 -7.06
CA MET A 225 -9.40 13.62 -7.52
C MET A 225 -8.46 12.40 -7.67
N ALA A 226 -8.64 11.29 -6.94
CA ALA A 226 -7.60 10.21 -6.95
C ALA A 226 -8.13 8.78 -6.80
N GLY A 227 -9.30 8.46 -7.37
CA GLY A 227 -9.81 7.08 -7.33
C GLY A 227 -10.28 6.63 -5.94
N GLY A 228 -10.64 7.57 -5.07
CA GLY A 228 -11.22 7.32 -3.75
C GLY A 228 -10.22 6.95 -2.65
N LEU A 229 -9.00 7.51 -2.70
CA LEU A 229 -8.04 7.38 -1.61
C LEU A 229 -8.36 8.35 -0.46
N TYR A 230 -7.94 7.96 0.74
CA TYR A 230 -7.84 8.86 1.87
C TYR A 230 -6.57 9.68 1.77
N HIS A 231 -6.70 10.99 1.83
CA HIS A 231 -5.60 11.90 2.09
C HIS A 231 -5.59 12.16 3.61
N LEU A 232 -4.55 11.65 4.26
CA LEU A 232 -4.33 11.76 5.69
C LEU A 232 -3.45 12.97 5.97
N LYS A 233 -3.86 13.80 6.92
CA LYS A 233 -3.03 14.85 7.52
C LYS A 233 -3.07 14.71 9.04
N SER A 234 -1.94 14.41 9.67
CA SER A 234 -1.84 14.24 11.11
C SER A 234 -0.86 15.25 11.72
N ILE A 235 -1.31 15.98 12.73
CA ILE A 235 -0.62 17.11 13.33
C ILE A 235 -0.40 16.85 14.82
N TYR A 236 0.84 17.03 15.26
CA TYR A 236 1.23 17.03 16.65
C TYR A 236 1.84 18.38 17.02
N GLU A 237 1.30 19.03 18.05
CA GLU A 237 1.79 20.30 18.59
C GLU A 237 2.51 20.06 19.91
N ALA A 238 3.81 20.35 19.93
CA ALA A 238 4.65 20.19 21.12
C ALA A 238 4.77 21.53 21.86
N HIS A 239 4.19 21.61 23.07
CA HIS A 239 4.24 22.80 23.93
C HIS A 239 5.12 22.64 25.18
N THR A 240 5.41 21.40 25.59
CA THR A 240 6.35 21.05 26.67
C THR A 240 6.92 19.65 26.42
N TYR A 241 8.15 19.40 26.89
CA TYR A 241 8.86 18.11 26.85
C TYR A 241 7.94 16.92 27.17
N PRO A 242 7.98 15.81 26.38
CA PRO A 242 9.22 15.09 26.05
C PRO A 242 9.82 15.29 24.66
N LEU A 243 11.12 14.98 24.63
CA LEU A 243 11.96 14.64 23.49
C LEU A 243 11.64 13.22 23.00
N SER A 244 11.72 12.99 21.69
CA SER A 244 11.40 11.75 20.99
C SER A 244 9.91 11.47 20.86
N VAL A 245 9.45 11.56 19.62
CA VAL A 245 8.07 11.32 19.20
C VAL A 245 8.10 10.36 18.02
N THR A 246 7.24 9.35 18.08
CA THR A 246 7.08 8.34 17.04
C THR A 246 5.68 8.42 16.46
N PHE A 247 5.60 8.76 15.18
CA PHE A 247 4.39 8.63 14.38
C PHE A 247 4.28 7.20 13.86
N THR A 248 3.09 6.62 13.96
CA THR A 248 2.77 5.28 13.45
C THR A 248 1.50 5.32 12.63
N LEU A 249 1.56 4.79 11.40
CA LEU A 249 0.43 4.62 10.50
C LEU A 249 0.30 3.16 10.12
N LYS A 250 -0.84 2.54 10.45
CA LYS A 250 -1.12 1.14 10.13
C LYS A 250 -2.24 0.98 9.13
N ASN A 251 -1.96 0.27 8.04
CA ASN A 251 -2.96 -0.26 7.12
C ASN A 251 -3.15 -1.76 7.40
N ARG A 252 -4.17 -2.07 8.21
CA ARG A 252 -4.50 -3.45 8.61
C ARG A 252 -4.89 -4.35 7.45
N LEU A 253 -5.52 -3.80 6.40
CA LEU A 253 -5.96 -4.59 5.26
C LEU A 253 -4.76 -5.18 4.50
N LEU A 254 -3.71 -4.39 4.34
CA LEU A 254 -2.52 -4.76 3.58
C LEU A 254 -1.31 -5.15 4.45
N ASN A 255 -1.49 -5.23 5.78
CA ASN A 255 -0.42 -5.47 6.76
C ASN A 255 0.79 -4.53 6.57
N GLN A 256 0.53 -3.25 6.30
CA GLN A 256 1.56 -2.21 6.19
C GLN A 256 1.62 -1.42 7.50
N ASP A 257 2.83 -1.24 8.02
CA ASP A 257 3.13 -0.43 9.20
C ASP A 257 4.22 0.57 8.81
N LEU A 258 3.91 1.87 8.91
CA LEU A 258 4.84 2.96 8.63
C LEU A 258 5.11 3.69 9.93
N GLN A 259 6.38 3.69 10.35
CA GLN A 259 6.81 4.29 11.60
C GLN A 259 7.87 5.35 11.33
N LYS A 260 7.71 6.53 11.92
CA LYS A 260 8.66 7.64 11.82
C LYS A 260 8.99 8.18 13.19
N SER A 261 10.26 8.13 13.55
CA SER A 261 10.75 8.59 14.85
C SER A 261 11.53 9.89 14.69
N LEU A 262 11.15 10.87 15.50
CA LEU A 262 11.67 12.21 15.50
C LEU A 262 12.15 12.57 16.90
N ASN A 263 13.40 12.98 17.04
CA ASN A 263 13.95 13.54 18.27
C ASN A 263 14.05 15.06 18.15
N LEU A 264 13.39 15.76 19.05
CA LEU A 264 13.49 17.21 19.24
C LEU A 264 14.12 17.44 20.61
N ARG A 265 15.20 18.22 20.69
CA ARG A 265 15.81 18.66 21.95
C ARG A 265 15.58 20.15 22.12
N TYR A 266 15.12 20.55 23.30
CA TYR A 266 14.95 21.95 23.66
C TYR A 266 15.78 22.32 24.88
N GLU A 267 16.09 23.60 24.99
CA GLU A 267 16.58 24.24 26.22
C GLU A 267 15.66 25.43 26.51
N GLY A 268 14.89 25.34 27.60
CA GLY A 268 13.79 26.29 27.83
C GLY A 268 12.69 26.15 26.76
N SER A 269 12.43 27.23 26.00
CA SER A 269 11.47 27.30 24.89
C SER A 269 12.12 27.23 23.51
N GLU A 270 13.43 27.04 23.43
CA GLU A 270 14.19 27.08 22.18
C GLU A 270 14.57 25.67 21.72
N LEU A 271 14.34 25.37 20.44
CA LEU A 271 14.71 24.10 19.84
C LEU A 271 16.21 24.13 19.52
N VAL A 272 16.99 23.34 20.26
CA VAL A 272 18.45 23.30 20.13
C VAL A 272 18.95 22.11 19.30
N ALA A 273 18.17 21.02 19.16
CA ALA A 273 18.55 19.96 18.22
C ALA A 273 17.36 19.23 17.59
N PHE A 274 17.55 18.84 16.34
CA PHE A 274 16.62 18.08 15.53
C PHE A 274 17.31 16.82 15.01
N THR A 275 16.70 15.64 15.21
CA THR A 275 17.17 14.41 14.58
C THR A 275 16.02 13.56 14.09
N MET A 276 15.99 13.31 12.79
CA MET A 276 15.01 12.43 12.15
C MET A 276 15.62 11.09 11.82
N LEU A 277 14.98 10.00 12.23
CA LEU A 277 15.42 8.65 11.91
C LEU A 277 14.46 8.02 10.91
N GLY A 278 14.99 7.41 9.85
CA GLY A 278 14.20 6.60 8.93
C GLY A 278 14.89 6.33 7.60
N THR A 279 14.18 5.61 6.75
CA THR A 279 14.52 5.39 5.34
C THR A 279 13.44 5.99 4.47
N GLY A 280 13.80 6.55 3.31
CA GLY A 280 12.82 7.04 2.33
C GLY A 280 12.03 8.27 2.77
N THR A 281 12.42 8.95 3.85
CA THR A 281 11.60 10.04 4.41
C THR A 281 11.73 11.30 3.55
N GLU A 282 10.59 11.85 3.14
CA GLU A 282 10.49 13.16 2.48
C GLU A 282 10.13 14.23 3.52
N LEU A 283 11.03 15.16 3.79
CA LEU A 283 10.77 16.37 4.58
C LEU A 283 10.54 17.54 3.62
N VAL A 284 9.28 17.93 3.49
CA VAL A 284 8.84 18.98 2.55
C VAL A 284 9.32 20.35 3.00
N ALA A 285 9.26 20.63 4.31
CA ALA A 285 9.70 21.90 4.84
C ALA A 285 10.15 21.76 6.30
N PHE A 286 11.29 22.35 6.62
CA PHE A 286 11.73 22.65 7.98
C PHE A 286 11.92 24.16 8.12
N THR A 287 11.11 24.79 8.95
CA THR A 287 11.18 26.25 9.18
C THR A 287 11.34 26.57 10.66
N MET A 288 12.36 27.36 10.96
CA MET A 288 12.65 27.89 12.29
C MET A 288 12.18 29.35 12.45
N PRO A 289 12.01 29.84 13.69
CA PRO A 289 11.73 31.25 13.95
C PRO A 289 12.93 32.16 13.60
N GLY A 290 12.65 33.47 13.54
CA GLY A 290 13.52 34.44 12.90
C GLY A 290 14.66 35.01 13.76
N THR A 291 14.40 35.42 14.99
CA THR A 291 15.31 36.33 15.71
C THR A 291 15.95 35.64 16.91
N GLY A 292 17.28 35.69 17.01
CA GLY A 292 18.02 35.14 18.14
C GLY A 292 17.90 33.62 18.27
N THR A 293 17.70 32.92 17.17
CA THR A 293 17.48 31.47 17.18
C THR A 293 18.82 30.74 17.07
N GLU A 294 19.09 29.86 18.02
CA GLU A 294 20.28 29.01 18.04
C GLU A 294 19.86 27.54 17.87
N LEU A 295 20.35 26.89 16.82
CA LEU A 295 20.16 25.46 16.59
C LEU A 295 21.53 24.78 16.60
N VAL A 296 21.79 23.98 17.63
CA VAL A 296 23.07 23.27 17.80
C VAL A 296 23.23 22.15 16.77
N ALA A 297 22.15 21.44 16.45
CA ALA A 297 22.23 20.36 15.47
C ALA A 297 20.94 20.13 14.69
N PHE A 298 21.06 20.03 13.37
CA PHE A 298 20.07 19.44 12.49
C PHE A 298 20.66 18.17 11.86
N THR A 299 20.01 17.02 12.06
CA THR A 299 20.53 15.74 11.57
C THR A 299 19.44 14.88 10.94
N MET A 300 19.62 14.48 9.69
CA MET A 300 18.73 13.54 8.99
C MET A 300 19.51 12.35 8.41
N PRO A 301 19.87 11.36 9.25
CA PRO A 301 20.51 10.13 8.80
C PRO A 301 19.53 9.20 8.09
N GLY A 302 19.93 8.64 6.95
CA GLY A 302 19.13 7.61 6.30
C GLY A 302 19.55 7.28 4.88
N THR A 303 18.78 6.41 4.25
CA THR A 303 18.92 6.05 2.83
C THR A 303 17.72 6.59 2.06
N GLY A 304 17.93 7.21 0.91
CA GLY A 304 16.84 7.78 0.10
C GLY A 304 16.12 8.92 0.81
N MET A 305 16.84 9.76 1.56
CA MET A 305 16.25 10.89 2.28
C MET A 305 16.13 12.09 1.33
N GLU A 306 14.98 12.74 1.34
CA GLU A 306 14.73 13.95 0.55
C GLU A 306 14.34 15.10 1.49
N LEU A 307 15.03 16.22 1.37
CA LEU A 307 14.67 17.47 2.04
C LEU A 307 14.43 18.54 0.97
N VAL A 308 13.17 18.95 0.83
CA VAL A 308 12.78 19.91 -0.20
C VAL A 308 13.17 21.33 0.21
N ALA A 309 12.94 21.72 1.47
CA ALA A 309 13.30 23.05 1.94
C ALA A 309 13.74 23.06 3.42
N PHE A 310 14.94 23.56 3.66
CA PHE A 310 15.40 24.01 4.97
C PHE A 310 15.45 25.53 5.00
N THR A 311 14.77 26.15 5.97
CA THR A 311 14.77 27.61 6.12
C THR A 311 14.94 28.02 7.58
N MET A 312 15.98 28.79 7.87
CA MET A 312 16.20 29.40 9.18
C MET A 312 16.46 30.91 9.02
N PRO A 313 15.39 31.73 9.05
CA PRO A 313 15.49 33.16 8.78
C PRO A 313 15.93 33.97 10.00
N GLY A 314 16.26 35.25 9.75
CA GLY A 314 16.21 36.40 10.66
C GLY A 314 17.55 36.86 11.26
N THR A 315 17.53 37.44 12.46
CA THR A 315 18.64 38.29 12.96
C THR A 315 19.37 37.64 14.13
N GLY A 316 20.70 37.55 14.07
CA GLY A 316 21.51 36.94 15.13
C GLY A 316 21.21 35.45 15.25
N THR A 317 21.14 34.77 14.11
CA THR A 317 20.70 33.36 14.02
C THR A 317 21.92 32.47 13.83
N GLU A 318 22.05 31.42 14.64
CA GLU A 318 23.21 30.52 14.64
C GLU A 318 22.77 29.08 14.39
N LEU A 319 23.45 28.40 13.46
CA LEU A 319 23.37 26.95 13.28
C LEU A 319 24.76 26.34 13.43
N VAL A 320 24.95 25.55 14.48
CA VAL A 320 26.26 24.96 14.76
C VAL A 320 26.55 23.78 13.82
N ALA A 321 25.56 22.92 13.55
CA ALA A 321 25.77 21.78 12.66
C ALA A 321 24.52 21.42 11.85
N PHE A 322 24.64 21.42 10.53
CA PHE A 322 23.71 20.79 9.60
C PHE A 322 24.34 19.52 9.05
N THR A 323 23.70 18.36 9.25
CA THR A 323 24.22 17.08 8.78
C THR A 323 23.15 16.19 8.13
N MET A 324 23.35 15.79 6.88
CA MET A 324 22.49 14.78 6.22
C MET A 324 23.34 13.58 5.77
N PRO A 325 23.68 12.64 6.68
CA PRO A 325 24.51 11.50 6.34
C PRO A 325 23.68 10.38 5.71
N GLY A 326 24.14 9.80 4.60
CA GLY A 326 23.34 8.76 3.96
C GLY A 326 23.78 8.26 2.60
N THR A 327 22.89 7.49 1.97
CA THR A 327 23.03 7.07 0.57
C THR A 327 21.81 7.53 -0.21
N GLY A 328 22.02 8.08 -1.42
CA GLY A 328 20.91 8.62 -2.22
C GLY A 328 20.18 9.76 -1.49
N THR A 329 20.93 10.71 -0.91
CA THR A 329 20.32 11.83 -0.17
C THR A 329 20.21 13.05 -1.07
N GLU A 330 19.05 13.71 -1.05
CA GLU A 330 18.77 14.89 -1.85
C GLU A 330 18.35 16.05 -0.95
N LEU A 331 18.95 17.22 -1.17
CA LEU A 331 18.55 18.49 -0.57
C LEU A 331 18.29 19.50 -1.68
N VAL A 332 17.02 19.87 -1.86
CA VAL A 332 16.62 20.76 -2.95
C VAL A 332 16.97 22.22 -2.61
N ALA A 333 16.65 22.69 -1.40
CA ALA A 333 16.96 24.05 -1.01
C ALA A 333 17.38 24.17 0.46
N PHE A 334 18.56 24.74 0.69
CA PHE A 334 19.02 25.22 1.98
C PHE A 334 19.07 26.74 1.98
N THR A 335 18.33 27.39 2.88
CA THR A 335 18.29 28.86 2.97
C THR A 335 18.42 29.37 4.41
N MET A 336 19.41 30.22 4.67
CA MET A 336 19.53 30.97 5.93
C MET A 336 19.56 32.48 5.67
N PRO A 337 18.39 33.13 5.45
CA PRO A 337 18.32 34.55 5.13
C PRO A 337 18.35 35.43 6.38
N GLY A 338 19.19 36.47 6.45
CA GLY A 338 19.23 37.25 7.69
C GLY A 338 20.32 38.32 7.85
N THR A 339 20.49 38.78 9.09
CA THR A 339 21.59 39.68 9.48
C THR A 339 22.34 39.11 10.67
N GLY A 340 23.67 39.04 10.63
CA GLY A 340 24.44 38.37 11.68
C GLY A 340 24.09 36.88 11.75
N THR A 341 24.05 36.20 10.60
CA THR A 341 23.75 34.77 10.54
C THR A 341 25.05 33.97 10.52
N GLU A 342 25.14 32.94 11.35
CA GLU A 342 26.33 32.09 11.45
C GLU A 342 25.95 30.63 11.21
N LEU A 343 26.73 29.97 10.33
CA LEU A 343 26.68 28.54 10.11
C LEU A 343 28.08 27.95 10.35
N VAL A 344 28.25 27.22 11.45
CA VAL A 344 29.56 26.68 11.83
C VAL A 344 29.93 25.48 10.95
N ALA A 345 29.00 24.55 10.72
CA ALA A 345 29.29 23.38 9.88
C ALA A 345 28.09 22.93 9.04
N PHE A 346 28.28 22.86 7.73
CA PHE A 346 27.40 22.16 6.79
C PHE A 346 28.07 20.90 6.30
N THR A 347 27.43 19.74 6.48
CA THR A 347 28.01 18.44 6.11
C THR A 347 26.96 17.52 5.46
N MET A 348 27.17 17.10 4.22
CA MET A 348 26.37 16.03 3.59
C MET A 348 27.26 14.85 3.21
N PRO A 349 27.60 13.97 4.17
CA PRO A 349 28.48 12.84 3.92
C PRO A 349 27.71 11.66 3.34
N GLY A 350 28.23 10.99 2.31
CA GLY A 350 27.47 9.87 1.73
C GLY A 350 27.88 9.38 0.36
N THR A 351 27.00 8.60 -0.25
CA THR A 351 27.14 8.17 -1.65
C THR A 351 25.91 8.55 -2.45
N GLY A 352 26.06 9.14 -3.62
CA GLY A 352 24.92 9.61 -4.40
C GLY A 352 24.19 10.74 -3.69
N THR A 353 24.93 11.78 -3.26
CA THR A 353 24.34 12.92 -2.54
C THR A 353 24.15 14.08 -3.51
N GLU A 354 22.99 14.72 -3.49
CA GLU A 354 22.66 15.83 -4.37
C GLU A 354 22.22 17.05 -3.55
N LEU A 355 22.80 18.21 -3.85
CA LEU A 355 22.42 19.50 -3.30
C LEU A 355 22.08 20.43 -4.46
N VAL A 356 20.81 20.77 -4.63
CA VAL A 356 20.37 21.60 -5.76
C VAL A 356 20.68 23.08 -5.49
N ALA A 357 20.33 23.61 -4.32
CA ALA A 357 20.59 25.01 -3.99
C ALA A 357 21.00 25.22 -2.53
N PHE A 358 22.14 25.88 -2.34
CA PHE A 358 22.58 26.43 -1.05
C PHE A 358 22.61 27.96 -1.10
N THR A 359 21.89 28.62 -0.20
CA THR A 359 21.76 30.08 -0.18
C THR A 359 21.84 30.66 1.23
N MET A 360 22.80 31.55 1.49
CA MET A 360 22.85 32.35 2.73
C MET A 360 22.81 33.85 2.40
N PRO A 361 21.63 34.43 2.12
CA PRO A 361 21.53 35.83 1.76
C PRO A 361 21.48 36.73 3.01
N GLY A 362 22.23 37.83 3.07
CA GLY A 362 22.20 38.66 4.27
C GLY A 362 23.30 39.70 4.43
N THR A 363 23.43 40.21 5.65
CA THR A 363 24.54 41.10 6.04
C THR A 363 25.26 40.56 7.26
N GLY A 364 26.59 40.50 7.26
CA GLY A 364 27.34 39.87 8.35
C GLY A 364 27.07 38.38 8.44
N THR A 365 27.09 37.67 7.29
CA THR A 365 26.85 36.23 7.25
C THR A 365 28.18 35.47 7.31
N GLU A 366 28.30 34.50 8.19
CA GLU A 366 29.52 33.70 8.35
C GLU A 366 29.23 32.21 8.11
N LEU A 367 30.05 31.59 7.27
CA LEU A 367 30.08 30.14 7.06
C LEU A 367 31.47 29.61 7.37
N VAL A 368 31.60 28.88 8.49
CA VAL A 368 32.91 28.39 8.94
C VAL A 368 33.36 27.18 8.13
N ALA A 369 32.49 26.18 7.94
CA ALA A 369 32.83 24.97 7.19
C ALA A 369 31.69 24.46 6.30
N PHE A 370 32.01 24.19 5.03
CA PHE A 370 31.14 23.49 4.09
C PHE A 370 31.79 22.20 3.59
N THR A 371 31.15 21.05 3.82
CA THR A 371 31.71 19.76 3.43
C THR A 371 30.67 18.83 2.80
N MET A 372 31.02 18.23 1.66
CA MET A 372 30.24 17.15 1.04
C MET A 372 31.18 15.97 0.73
N PRO A 373 31.62 15.22 1.77
CA PRO A 373 32.53 14.10 1.57
C PRO A 373 31.76 12.86 1.09
N GLY A 374 32.26 12.16 0.08
CA GLY A 374 31.49 11.07 -0.50
C GLY A 374 31.89 10.72 -1.93
N THR A 375 31.11 9.84 -2.54
CA THR A 375 31.24 9.49 -3.97
C THR A 375 29.94 9.74 -4.68
N GLY A 376 29.99 10.27 -5.91
CA GLY A 376 28.77 10.64 -6.64
C GLY A 376 28.03 11.79 -5.96
N THR A 377 28.78 12.80 -5.50
CA THR A 377 28.23 14.00 -4.89
C THR A 377 28.03 15.07 -5.95
N GLU A 378 26.85 15.69 -6.00
CA GLU A 378 26.51 16.75 -6.95
C GLU A 378 26.04 18.02 -6.21
N LEU A 379 26.51 19.18 -6.67
CA LEU A 379 26.12 20.50 -6.18
C LEU A 379 25.76 21.37 -7.38
N ALA A 380 24.50 21.80 -7.50
CA ALA A 380 24.06 22.59 -8.65
C ALA A 380 24.25 24.11 -8.44
N ALA A 381 23.95 24.65 -7.26
CA ALA A 381 24.11 26.06 -6.96
C ALA A 381 24.53 26.34 -5.51
N PHE A 382 25.45 27.29 -5.34
CA PHE A 382 25.88 27.81 -4.04
C PHE A 382 25.99 29.33 -4.11
N THR A 383 25.30 30.04 -3.21
CA THR A 383 25.24 31.50 -3.21
C THR A 383 25.24 32.07 -1.80
N MET A 384 26.03 33.13 -1.58
CA MET A 384 26.01 33.91 -0.33
C MET A 384 25.94 35.40 -0.65
N PRO A 385 24.80 35.89 -1.19
CA PRO A 385 24.68 37.28 -1.61
C PRO A 385 24.50 38.19 -0.38
N GLY A 386 25.32 39.23 -0.27
CA GLY A 386 25.31 40.05 0.94
C GLY A 386 26.49 40.98 1.10
N THR A 387 26.50 41.74 2.19
CA THR A 387 27.65 42.54 2.62
C THR A 387 28.27 41.97 3.89
N GLY A 388 29.59 42.02 4.02
CA GLY A 388 30.29 41.44 5.17
C GLY A 388 30.11 39.92 5.26
N THR A 389 30.19 39.22 4.12
CA THR A 389 30.08 37.76 4.06
C THR A 389 31.45 37.11 4.20
N GLU A 390 31.55 36.04 5.00
CA GLU A 390 32.81 35.30 5.24
C GLU A 390 32.62 33.79 5.03
N LEU A 391 33.58 33.16 4.34
CA LEU A 391 33.69 31.71 4.16
C LEU A 391 35.08 31.25 4.60
N ALA A 392 35.18 30.50 5.70
CA ALA A 392 36.49 30.10 6.23
C ALA A 392 37.04 28.83 5.55
N ALA A 393 36.22 27.79 5.32
CA ALA A 393 36.67 26.55 4.70
C ALA A 393 35.58 25.83 3.88
N SER A 394 35.99 25.20 2.77
CA SER A 394 35.12 24.30 1.98
C SER A 394 35.89 23.07 1.49
N SER A 395 35.22 21.91 1.41
CA SER A 395 35.79 20.67 0.85
C SER A 395 34.73 19.76 0.20
N MET A 396 35.07 19.13 -0.92
CA MET A 396 34.21 18.18 -1.64
C MET A 396 35.09 17.08 -2.24
N GLN A 397 34.69 15.82 -2.15
CA GLN A 397 35.49 14.69 -2.63
C GLN A 397 35.18 14.38 -4.10
N GLU A 398 36.21 14.40 -4.96
CA GLU A 398 36.06 14.40 -6.43
C GLU A 398 35.44 13.10 -6.99
N GLY A 399 34.25 13.22 -7.58
CA GLY A 399 33.62 12.22 -8.45
C GLY A 399 33.07 12.77 -9.79
N GLY A 400 32.98 14.09 -9.96
CA GLY A 400 32.54 14.75 -11.19
C GLY A 400 32.56 16.28 -11.01
N THR A 401 33.22 16.99 -11.92
CA THR A 401 33.40 18.47 -11.98
C THR A 401 33.85 19.16 -10.69
N GLY A 402 35.17 19.37 -10.56
CA GLY A 402 35.78 20.02 -9.41
C GLY A 402 35.27 21.45 -9.17
N TRP A 403 34.74 21.66 -7.96
CA TRP A 403 34.37 22.96 -7.43
C TRP A 403 35.61 23.63 -6.83
N LYS A 404 35.95 24.85 -7.25
CA LYS A 404 37.01 25.67 -6.62
C LYS A 404 36.37 26.76 -5.78
N SER A 405 36.94 27.07 -4.62
CA SER A 405 36.47 28.14 -3.72
C SER A 405 36.33 29.52 -4.39
N SER A 406 36.95 29.74 -5.55
CA SER A 406 36.80 30.94 -6.38
C SER A 406 35.41 31.11 -7.02
N ASP A 407 34.62 30.03 -7.13
CA ASP A 407 33.30 30.06 -7.77
C ASP A 407 32.18 30.49 -6.79
N ALA A 408 32.48 30.55 -5.48
CA ALA A 408 31.56 30.99 -4.43
C ALA A 408 31.30 32.51 -4.42
N VAL A 409 32.13 33.29 -5.12
CA VAL A 409 32.10 34.77 -5.10
C VAL A 409 31.64 35.31 -6.45
N THR A 410 30.40 35.04 -6.83
CA THR A 410 29.71 35.82 -7.87
C THR A 410 28.65 36.71 -7.25
N SER A 411 29.08 37.80 -6.59
CA SER A 411 28.42 39.13 -6.62
C SER A 411 28.88 40.10 -5.50
N ALA A 412 30.06 39.93 -4.90
CA ALA A 412 30.58 40.91 -3.93
C ALA A 412 31.36 42.06 -4.60
N HIS A 413 30.88 42.63 -5.71
CA HIS A 413 31.47 43.84 -6.31
C HIS A 413 30.38 44.80 -6.79
N SER A 414 30.02 45.76 -5.93
CA SER A 414 30.04 47.21 -6.20
C SER A 414 29.41 47.97 -5.04
#